data_AF-A0ABD2K3T5-F1
#
_entry.id   AF-A0ABD2K3T5-F1
#
_cell.length_a   1.000
_cell.length_b   1.000
_cell.length_c   1.000
_cell.angle_alpha   90.00
_cell.angle_beta   90.00
_cell.angle_gamma   90.00
#
_symmetry.space_group_name_H-M   'P 1'
#
loop_
_entity.id
_entity.type
_entity.pdbx_description
1 polymer ?
#
loop_
_entity_poly.entity_id
_entity_poly.type
_entity_poly.pdbx_seq_one_letter_code
_entity_poly.pdbx_strand_id
1 'polypeptide(L)'
;MSKIPKLAPAGLKNRAPSPFIAWLRNALLKVKRDPTLTPPSNIPKPDEQSQFRPHNRFPNTQSSRSIEPAMAQGGVHHKLADNYYLERDGRREVRPPKPIYKALGETPLWEKPSGGQSLTTEQMGKNIGAAINKGPAQNYGISFPTPGFGYEWKRNAEEEQFTQQRNVEFAKLEKYDKFVK
;
A
#
# COMPACT_ATOMS: atom_id res chain seq x y z
N MET A 1 -10.24 -30.98 -25.52
CA MET A 1 -9.22 -31.59 -24.64
C MET A 1 -9.92 -32.55 -23.69
N SER A 2 -9.35 -33.74 -23.44
CA SER A 2 -9.90 -34.69 -22.46
C SER A 2 -9.83 -34.11 -21.05
N LYS A 3 -10.95 -34.08 -20.32
CA LYS A 3 -11.00 -33.57 -18.94
C LYS A 3 -10.10 -34.42 -18.04
N ILE A 4 -9.07 -33.81 -17.48
CA ILE A 4 -8.23 -34.47 -16.47
C ILE A 4 -9.08 -34.60 -15.19
N PRO A 5 -9.29 -35.81 -14.66
CA PRO A 5 -10.08 -36.01 -13.45
C PRO A 5 -9.44 -35.30 -12.25
N LYS A 6 -10.26 -34.87 -11.29
CA LYS A 6 -9.75 -34.38 -10.00
C LYS A 6 -8.98 -35.51 -9.29
N LEU A 7 -7.94 -35.13 -8.53
CA LEU A 7 -7.07 -36.07 -7.82
C LEU A 7 -7.84 -36.97 -6.84
N ALA A 8 -9.00 -36.52 -6.34
CA ALA A 8 -9.88 -37.34 -5.52
C ALA A 8 -11.33 -37.27 -6.03
N PRO A 9 -12.11 -38.36 -5.85
CA PRO A 9 -13.49 -38.44 -6.30
C PRO A 9 -14.39 -37.48 -5.50
N ALA A 10 -15.45 -36.98 -6.14
CA ALA A 10 -16.38 -36.01 -5.53
C ALA A 10 -17.11 -36.56 -4.29
N GLY A 11 -17.24 -37.89 -4.16
CA GLY A 11 -17.84 -38.56 -3.01
C GLY A 11 -16.90 -38.73 -1.80
N LEU A 12 -15.63 -38.34 -1.89
CA LEU A 12 -14.70 -38.45 -0.77
C LEU A 12 -15.05 -37.41 0.30
N LYS A 13 -15.64 -37.85 1.41
CA LYS A 13 -15.85 -36.99 2.58
C LYS A 13 -14.50 -36.53 3.13
N ASN A 14 -14.37 -35.24 3.41
CA ASN A 14 -13.19 -34.69 4.07
C ASN A 14 -12.98 -35.44 5.38
N ARG A 15 -11.78 -35.99 5.59
CA ARG A 15 -11.44 -36.65 6.86
C ARG A 15 -11.46 -35.60 7.95
N ALA A 16 -12.55 -35.57 8.71
CA ALA A 16 -12.63 -34.80 9.93
C ALA A 16 -11.94 -35.59 11.06
N PRO A 17 -11.25 -34.91 11.99
CA PRO A 17 -10.83 -35.56 13.23
C PRO A 17 -12.05 -36.11 13.97
N SER A 18 -11.83 -37.10 14.85
CA SER A 18 -12.90 -37.59 15.72
C SER A 18 -13.50 -36.44 16.54
N PRO A 19 -14.77 -36.51 16.96
CA PRO A 19 -15.43 -35.42 17.69
C PRO A 19 -14.63 -34.96 18.92
N PHE A 20 -13.99 -35.90 19.64
CA PHE A 20 -13.13 -35.59 20.77
C PHE A 20 -11.89 -34.78 20.37
N ILE A 21 -11.17 -35.19 19.32
CA ILE A 21 -9.99 -34.44 18.84
C ILE A 21 -10.40 -33.08 18.26
N ALA A 22 -11.56 -33.01 17.60
CA ALA A 22 -12.12 -31.75 17.11
C ALA A 22 -12.44 -30.79 18.27
N TRP A 23 -13.01 -31.31 19.36
CA TRP A 23 -13.28 -30.56 20.58
C TRP A 23 -11.97 -30.09 21.23
N LEU A 24 -11.01 -30.98 21.45
CA LEU A 24 -9.72 -30.65 22.06
C LEU A 24 -8.97 -29.57 21.26
N ARG A 25 -8.92 -29.73 19.93
CA ARG A 25 -8.34 -28.72 19.02
C ARG A 25 -9.02 -27.37 19.18
N ASN A 26 -10.35 -27.33 19.16
CA ASN A 26 -11.11 -26.09 19.27
C ASN A 26 -10.93 -25.41 20.64
N ALA A 27 -10.79 -26.20 21.71
CA ALA A 27 -10.53 -25.72 23.06
C ALA A 27 -9.12 -25.12 23.19
N LEU A 28 -8.10 -25.81 22.69
CA LEU A 28 -6.70 -25.36 22.72
C LEU A 28 -6.47 -24.12 21.85
N LEU A 29 -7.05 -24.08 20.65
CA LEU A 29 -6.93 -22.94 19.73
C LEU A 29 -7.88 -21.78 20.04
N LYS A 30 -8.70 -21.90 21.09
CA LYS A 30 -9.73 -20.91 21.46
C LYS A 30 -10.57 -20.47 20.25
N VAL A 31 -10.95 -21.43 19.41
CA VAL A 31 -11.75 -21.20 18.21
C VAL A 31 -13.10 -20.59 18.62
N LYS A 32 -13.78 -21.21 19.59
CA LYS A 32 -14.90 -20.55 20.26
C LYS A 32 -14.32 -19.69 21.38
N ARG A 33 -14.28 -18.38 21.17
CA ARG A 33 -13.89 -17.43 22.22
C ARG A 33 -15.05 -17.30 23.20
N ASP A 34 -14.73 -17.03 24.46
CA ASP A 34 -15.74 -16.68 25.44
C ASP A 34 -16.32 -15.30 25.05
N PRO A 35 -17.62 -15.22 24.70
CA PRO A 35 -18.23 -13.97 24.28
C PRO A 35 -18.25 -12.92 25.39
N THR A 36 -18.08 -13.33 26.65
CA THR A 36 -18.09 -12.42 27.80
C THR A 36 -16.76 -11.67 27.99
N LEU A 37 -15.64 -12.23 27.50
CA LEU A 37 -14.29 -11.72 27.78
C LEU A 37 -13.59 -11.10 26.55
N THR A 38 -13.90 -11.55 25.33
CA THR A 38 -13.23 -11.06 24.12
C THR A 38 -14.25 -10.70 23.04
N PRO A 39 -14.16 -9.52 22.39
CA PRO A 39 -15.06 -9.16 21.31
C PRO A 39 -14.99 -10.17 20.14
N PRO A 40 -16.10 -10.37 19.41
CA PRO A 40 -16.17 -11.32 18.31
C PRO A 40 -15.15 -10.97 17.21
N SER A 41 -14.68 -11.99 16.50
CA SER A 41 -13.74 -11.82 15.40
C SER A 41 -14.37 -11.01 14.27
N ASN A 42 -13.65 -10.03 13.73
CA ASN A 42 -14.10 -9.07 12.69
C ASN A 42 -14.40 -9.67 11.30
N ILE A 43 -14.88 -10.90 11.22
CA ILE A 43 -15.54 -11.41 10.02
C ILE A 43 -16.92 -11.91 10.46
N PRO A 44 -17.95 -11.05 10.41
CA PRO A 44 -19.29 -11.43 10.84
C PRO A 44 -19.83 -12.49 9.88
N LYS A 45 -19.98 -13.70 10.40
CA LYS A 45 -20.92 -14.68 9.83
C LYS A 45 -22.27 -14.48 10.53
N PRO A 46 -23.39 -14.93 9.92
CA PRO A 46 -24.72 -14.80 10.52
C PRO A 46 -24.85 -15.32 11.96
N ASP A 47 -24.02 -16.29 12.35
CA ASP A 47 -24.04 -16.92 13.68
C ASP A 47 -22.99 -16.36 14.66
N GLU A 48 -22.21 -15.33 14.30
CA GLU A 48 -21.14 -14.67 15.09
C GLU A 48 -20.02 -15.59 15.66
N GLN A 49 -20.13 -16.92 15.48
CA GLN A 49 -19.16 -17.88 15.99
C GLN A 49 -17.99 -18.06 15.04
N SER A 50 -16.80 -17.95 15.60
CA SER A 50 -15.56 -18.30 14.92
C SER A 50 -15.53 -19.82 14.63
N GLN A 51 -15.18 -20.18 13.40
CA GLN A 51 -15.12 -21.57 12.93
C GLN A 51 -13.70 -21.92 12.53
N PHE A 52 -13.23 -23.09 12.97
CA PHE A 52 -11.94 -23.62 12.56
C PHE A 52 -11.92 -23.90 11.05
N ARG A 53 -10.97 -23.28 10.34
CA ARG A 53 -10.67 -23.59 8.94
C ARG A 53 -9.40 -24.44 8.86
N PRO A 54 -9.46 -25.62 8.22
CA PRO A 54 -8.27 -26.45 8.03
C PRO A 54 -7.28 -25.76 7.07
N HIS A 55 -5.98 -25.83 7.39
CA HIS A 55 -4.90 -25.33 6.52
C HIS A 55 -4.73 -26.20 5.27
N ASN A 56 -5.03 -27.49 5.38
CA ASN A 56 -4.95 -28.41 4.27
C ASN A 56 -6.14 -28.24 3.34
N ARG A 57 -5.85 -28.24 2.04
CA ARG A 57 -6.85 -28.15 0.99
C ARG A 57 -7.45 -29.54 0.73
N PHE A 58 -8.77 -29.59 0.61
CA PHE A 58 -9.51 -30.81 0.33
C PHE A 58 -10.06 -30.84 -1.11
N PRO A 59 -10.45 -32.01 -1.63
CA PRO A 59 -10.91 -32.15 -3.02
C PRO A 59 -12.10 -31.24 -3.38
N ASN A 60 -12.97 -30.98 -2.40
CA ASN A 60 -14.14 -30.10 -2.55
C ASN A 60 -13.82 -28.61 -2.35
N THR A 61 -12.66 -28.26 -1.78
CA THR A 61 -12.23 -26.86 -1.58
C THR A 61 -11.25 -26.38 -2.65
N GLN A 62 -10.87 -27.24 -3.60
CA GLN A 62 -9.97 -26.92 -4.71
C GLN A 62 -10.73 -26.83 -6.04
N SER A 63 -10.29 -25.92 -6.90
CA SER A 63 -10.71 -25.88 -8.31
C SER A 63 -10.29 -27.15 -9.05
N SER A 64 -10.90 -27.41 -10.21
CA SER A 64 -10.52 -28.52 -11.07
C SER A 64 -9.12 -28.31 -11.66
N ARG A 65 -8.39 -29.41 -11.93
CA ARG A 65 -7.14 -29.37 -12.71
C ARG A 65 -7.39 -29.15 -14.19
N SER A 66 -8.56 -29.53 -14.68
CA SER A 66 -9.03 -29.20 -16.02
C SER A 66 -9.54 -27.76 -15.98
N ILE A 67 -8.78 -26.86 -16.59
CA ILE A 67 -9.12 -25.44 -16.74
C ILE A 67 -9.73 -25.27 -18.13
N GLU A 68 -10.93 -24.71 -18.22
CA GLU A 68 -11.48 -24.30 -19.52
C GLU A 68 -10.65 -23.11 -20.05
N PRO A 69 -10.40 -23.02 -21.36
CA PRO A 69 -9.60 -21.93 -21.91
C PRO A 69 -10.22 -20.58 -21.51
N ALA A 70 -9.42 -19.73 -20.86
CA ALA A 70 -9.88 -18.41 -20.46
C ALA A 70 -10.03 -17.53 -21.70
N MET A 71 -11.21 -16.91 -21.87
CA MET A 71 -11.37 -15.80 -22.81
C MET A 71 -10.87 -14.53 -22.15
N ALA A 72 -9.59 -14.21 -22.38
CA ALA A 72 -9.02 -12.96 -21.90
C ALA A 72 -9.67 -11.77 -22.64
N GLN A 73 -10.07 -10.75 -21.90
CA GLN A 73 -10.47 -9.48 -22.50
C GLN A 73 -9.24 -8.83 -23.13
N GLY A 74 -9.44 -8.17 -24.28
CA GLY A 74 -8.38 -7.40 -24.92
C GLY A 74 -7.92 -6.23 -24.05
N GLY A 75 -6.68 -5.77 -24.27
CA GLY A 75 -6.21 -4.53 -23.63
C GLY A 75 -6.95 -3.30 -24.18
N VAL A 76 -6.82 -2.17 -23.48
CA VAL A 76 -7.49 -0.90 -23.81
C VAL A 76 -7.24 -0.44 -25.26
N HIS A 77 -6.11 -0.83 -25.85
CA HIS A 77 -5.73 -0.48 -27.21
C HIS A 77 -6.01 -1.58 -28.25
N HIS A 78 -6.84 -2.58 -27.97
CA HIS A 78 -7.35 -3.50 -28.99
C HIS A 78 -8.53 -2.84 -29.73
N LYS A 79 -8.22 -1.77 -30.48
CA LYS A 79 -9.19 -0.96 -31.24
C LYS A 79 -8.88 -1.02 -32.74
N LEU A 80 -9.92 -0.99 -33.58
CA LEU A 80 -9.82 -1.03 -35.04
C LEU A 80 -9.58 0.35 -35.68
N ALA A 81 -9.98 1.43 -35.00
CA ALA A 81 -9.84 2.82 -35.43
C ALA A 81 -9.32 3.68 -34.27
N ASP A 82 -8.81 4.88 -34.58
CA ASP A 82 -8.31 5.87 -33.63
C ASP A 82 -7.32 5.28 -32.60
N ASN A 83 -6.32 4.56 -33.11
CA ASN A 83 -5.36 3.81 -32.32
C ASN A 83 -3.92 3.94 -32.85
N TYR A 84 -3.59 5.14 -33.33
CA TYR A 84 -2.25 5.45 -33.81
C TYR A 84 -1.23 5.27 -32.70
N TYR A 85 -0.13 4.57 -32.99
CA TYR A 85 0.90 4.29 -31.99
C TYR A 85 1.59 5.57 -31.49
N LEU A 86 1.69 6.59 -32.36
CA LEU A 86 2.28 7.88 -32.05
C LEU A 86 1.68 8.54 -30.79
N GLU A 87 0.36 8.44 -30.60
CA GLU A 87 -0.37 9.10 -29.50
C GLU A 87 -0.21 8.37 -28.14
N ARG A 88 0.41 7.19 -28.14
CA ARG A 88 0.55 6.35 -26.93
C ARG A 88 1.96 5.82 -26.72
N ASP A 89 2.93 6.24 -27.54
CA ASP A 89 4.32 5.82 -27.40
C ASP A 89 5.00 6.62 -26.28
N GLY A 90 4.67 6.29 -25.03
CA GLY A 90 5.27 6.92 -23.85
C GLY A 90 6.80 6.80 -23.80
N ARG A 91 7.40 5.86 -24.54
CA ARG A 91 8.87 5.74 -24.65
C ARG A 91 9.50 6.91 -25.40
N ARG A 92 8.75 7.56 -26.30
CA ARG A 92 9.18 8.74 -27.07
C ARG A 92 8.80 10.05 -26.41
N GLU A 93 7.93 10.03 -25.41
CA GLU A 93 7.57 11.20 -24.61
C GLU A 93 8.61 11.55 -23.56
N VAL A 94 9.49 10.61 -23.22
CA VAL A 94 10.59 10.82 -22.29
C VAL A 94 11.52 11.90 -22.83
N ARG A 95 11.52 13.05 -22.17
CA ARG A 95 12.40 14.18 -22.49
C ARG A 95 13.75 14.00 -21.78
N PRO A 96 14.84 14.57 -22.33
CA PRO A 96 16.10 14.67 -21.59
C PRO A 96 15.87 15.40 -20.25
N PRO A 97 16.63 15.04 -19.21
CA PRO A 97 16.52 15.71 -17.91
C PRO A 97 16.79 17.20 -18.09
N LYS A 98 15.93 18.03 -17.49
CA LYS A 98 16.11 19.48 -17.52
C LYS A 98 17.35 19.84 -16.67
N PRO A 99 18.33 20.59 -17.21
CA PRO A 99 19.46 21.04 -16.41
C PRO A 99 18.97 22.04 -15.35
N ILE A 100 19.36 21.81 -14.10
CA ILE A 100 19.07 22.71 -12.97
C ILE A 100 20.16 23.78 -12.82
N TYR A 101 21.38 23.45 -13.27
CA TYR A 101 22.55 24.31 -13.22
C TYR A 101 22.99 24.65 -14.65
N LYS A 102 23.31 25.93 -14.89
CA LYS A 102 24.13 26.33 -16.03
C LYS A 102 25.45 26.87 -15.49
N ALA A 103 26.54 26.22 -15.84
CA ALA A 103 27.88 26.74 -15.59
C ALA A 103 28.20 27.76 -16.70
N LEU A 104 27.79 29.01 -16.51
CA LEU A 104 28.24 30.11 -17.35
C LEU A 104 29.50 30.72 -16.67
N GLY A 105 30.65 30.05 -16.83
CA GLY A 105 31.93 30.45 -16.22
C GLY A 105 32.31 29.66 -14.95
N GLU A 106 33.21 30.22 -14.13
CA GLU A 106 33.82 29.57 -12.95
C GLU A 106 32.84 29.32 -11.79
N THR A 107 31.64 29.91 -11.82
CA THR A 107 30.64 29.78 -10.74
C THR A 107 29.33 29.17 -11.25
N PRO A 108 28.78 28.14 -10.57
CA PRO A 108 27.49 27.57 -10.94
C PRO A 108 26.36 28.56 -10.61
N LEU A 109 25.58 28.93 -11.63
CA LEU A 109 24.40 29.78 -11.47
C LEU A 109 23.15 28.90 -11.34
N TRP A 110 22.32 29.21 -10.33
CA TRP A 110 21.05 28.54 -10.08
C TRP A 110 19.95 29.17 -10.95
N GLU A 111 19.40 28.43 -11.92
CA GLU A 111 18.20 28.90 -12.64
C GLU A 111 16.93 28.47 -11.89
N LYS A 112 16.06 29.43 -11.57
CA LYS A 112 14.74 29.10 -11.01
C LYS A 112 13.88 28.47 -12.12
N PRO A 113 13.17 27.36 -11.83
CA PRO A 113 12.32 26.69 -12.83
C PRO A 113 11.16 27.56 -13.36
N SER A 114 10.85 28.69 -12.71
CA SER A 114 9.83 29.67 -13.12
C SER A 114 10.36 30.84 -13.98
N GLY A 115 11.63 30.83 -14.40
CA GLY A 115 12.19 31.88 -15.27
C GLY A 115 12.60 33.17 -14.55
N GLY A 116 12.86 33.11 -13.24
CA GLY A 116 13.36 34.24 -12.44
C GLY A 116 14.89 34.34 -12.40
N GLN A 117 15.41 35.48 -11.90
CA GLN A 117 16.85 35.80 -11.79
C GLN A 117 17.67 34.66 -11.16
N SER A 118 18.81 34.38 -11.78
CA SER A 118 19.76 33.37 -11.32
C SER A 118 20.44 33.80 -10.01
N LEU A 119 20.49 32.91 -9.02
CA LEU A 119 21.15 33.17 -7.73
C LEU A 119 22.55 32.54 -7.73
N THR A 120 23.52 33.20 -7.09
CA THR A 120 24.88 32.66 -6.91
C THR A 120 25.00 31.78 -5.66
N THR A 121 25.95 30.85 -5.64
CA THR A 121 26.17 29.87 -4.54
C THR A 121 26.38 30.53 -3.18
N GLU A 122 27.05 31.68 -3.14
CA GLU A 122 27.31 32.43 -1.90
C GLU A 122 26.05 33.07 -1.30
N GLN A 123 25.11 33.48 -2.15
CA GLN A 123 23.81 34.04 -1.73
C GLN A 123 22.88 32.95 -1.17
N MET A 124 23.00 31.71 -1.64
CA MET A 124 22.34 30.57 -1.00
C MET A 124 22.99 30.20 0.33
N GLY A 125 24.32 30.11 0.39
CA GLY A 125 25.06 29.66 1.59
C GLY A 125 24.89 30.56 2.81
N LYS A 126 24.77 31.89 2.62
CA LYS A 126 24.53 32.85 3.71
C LYS A 126 23.10 32.82 4.29
N ASN A 127 22.14 32.21 3.59
CA ASN A 127 20.77 32.02 4.08
C ASN A 127 20.55 30.67 4.78
N ILE A 128 21.58 29.81 4.87
CA ILE A 128 21.54 28.56 5.64
C ILE A 128 21.85 28.89 7.12
N GLY A 129 21.13 29.87 7.67
CA GLY A 129 21.07 30.11 9.10
C GLY A 129 20.35 28.93 9.75
N ALA A 130 20.99 28.35 10.77
CA ALA A 130 20.52 27.24 11.58
C ALA A 130 18.98 27.17 11.79
N ALA A 131 18.47 25.92 11.82
CA ALA A 131 17.07 25.45 11.99
C ALA A 131 16.42 24.97 10.68
N ILE A 132 16.33 23.66 10.44
CA ILE A 132 15.27 22.75 10.95
C ILE A 132 13.90 23.11 10.33
N ASN A 133 13.42 22.28 9.40
CA ASN A 133 12.02 22.11 8.97
C ASN A 133 11.12 23.37 8.93
N LYS A 134 11.51 24.43 8.21
CA LYS A 134 10.72 25.67 8.03
C LYS A 134 9.58 25.58 6.98
N GLY A 135 9.32 24.39 6.43
CA GLY A 135 8.27 24.16 5.44
C GLY A 135 8.71 24.36 3.97
N PRO A 136 7.90 23.88 2.99
CA PRO A 136 8.32 23.80 1.58
C PRO A 136 8.62 25.16 0.93
N ALA A 137 7.82 26.17 1.27
CA ALA A 137 7.98 27.53 0.75
C ALA A 137 9.26 28.21 1.23
N GLN A 138 9.66 27.97 2.48
CA GLN A 138 10.81 28.64 3.09
C GLN A 138 12.12 27.89 2.85
N ASN A 139 12.09 26.55 2.78
CA ASN A 139 13.27 25.74 2.51
C ASN A 139 13.67 25.73 1.02
N TYR A 140 12.69 25.75 0.11
CA TYR A 140 12.94 25.51 -1.32
C TYR A 140 12.28 26.53 -2.26
N GLY A 141 11.58 27.54 -1.73
CA GLY A 141 10.94 28.57 -2.55
C GLY A 141 9.81 28.04 -3.44
N ILE A 142 9.26 26.87 -3.12
CA ILE A 142 8.20 26.19 -3.88
C ILE A 142 6.89 26.21 -3.07
N SER A 143 5.77 26.44 -3.74
CA SER A 143 4.43 26.38 -3.13
C SER A 143 3.91 24.95 -2.95
N PHE A 144 4.67 23.94 -3.36
CA PHE A 144 4.30 22.52 -3.36
C PHE A 144 5.15 21.75 -2.34
N PRO A 145 4.64 20.64 -1.76
CA PRO A 145 5.40 19.85 -0.79
C PRO A 145 6.74 19.41 -1.37
N THR A 146 7.79 19.48 -0.55
CA THR A 146 9.14 19.08 -0.95
C THR A 146 9.13 17.60 -1.34
N PRO A 147 9.66 17.22 -2.51
CA PRO A 147 9.82 15.82 -2.89
C PRO A 147 10.62 15.07 -1.81
N GLY A 148 10.03 14.06 -1.20
CA GLY A 148 10.67 13.23 -0.17
C GLY A 148 10.52 13.71 1.28
N PHE A 149 9.81 14.81 1.57
CA PHE A 149 9.49 15.21 2.94
C PHE A 149 7.99 15.06 3.25
N GLY A 150 7.71 14.08 4.12
CA GLY A 150 6.61 14.00 5.09
C GLY A 150 5.19 14.09 4.55
N TYR A 151 4.57 12.92 4.26
CA TYR A 151 3.12 12.82 4.43
C TYR A 151 2.83 12.91 5.94
N GLU A 152 1.87 13.74 6.33
CA GLU A 152 1.41 13.79 7.71
C GLU A 152 0.73 12.46 8.07
N TRP A 153 1.39 11.63 8.87
CA TRP A 153 0.75 10.46 9.46
C TRP A 153 -0.13 10.93 10.61
N LYS A 154 -1.45 10.86 10.41
CA LYS A 154 -2.45 11.10 11.45
C LYS A 154 -2.87 9.79 12.05
N ARG A 155 -2.92 9.73 13.37
CA ARG A 155 -3.42 8.56 14.09
C ARG A 155 -4.91 8.40 13.83
N ASN A 156 -5.33 7.17 13.51
CA ASN A 156 -6.74 6.82 13.47
C ASN A 156 -7.14 6.09 14.75
N ALA A 157 -7.47 6.84 15.80
CA ALA A 157 -7.79 6.27 17.10
C ALA A 157 -9.01 5.31 17.06
N GLU A 158 -9.90 5.47 16.09
CA GLU A 158 -11.10 4.64 15.94
C GLU A 158 -10.77 3.17 15.62
N GLU A 159 -9.66 2.92 14.93
CA GLU A 159 -9.22 1.57 14.52
C GLU A 159 -8.26 0.91 15.52
N GLU A 160 -7.86 1.61 16.57
CA GLU A 160 -6.89 1.13 17.55
C GLU A 160 -7.52 0.32 18.70
N GLN A 161 -6.68 -0.43 19.42
CA GLN A 161 -7.11 -1.13 20.63
C GLN A 161 -7.48 -0.12 21.73
N PHE A 162 -8.47 -0.49 22.57
CA PHE A 162 -8.96 0.36 23.66
C PHE A 162 -7.86 0.89 24.61
N THR A 163 -6.83 0.08 24.88
CA THR A 163 -5.68 0.47 25.70
C THR A 163 -4.78 1.50 25.04
N GLN A 164 -4.71 1.47 23.71
CA GLN A 164 -3.88 2.36 22.91
C GLN A 164 -4.58 3.71 22.73
N GLN A 165 -5.90 3.71 22.47
CA GLN A 165 -6.74 4.90 22.28
C GLN A 165 -6.51 6.02 23.31
N ARG A 166 -6.35 5.65 24.59
CA ARG A 166 -6.20 6.60 25.71
C ARG A 166 -4.75 6.96 26.03
N ASN A 167 -3.77 6.38 25.33
CA ASN A 167 -2.36 6.63 25.60
C ASN A 167 -1.92 7.98 25.02
N VAL A 168 -1.50 8.88 25.90
CA VAL A 168 -1.02 10.24 25.59
C VAL A 168 0.34 10.22 24.88
N GLU A 169 1.16 9.18 25.09
CA GLU A 169 2.47 9.06 24.46
C GLU A 169 2.37 8.86 22.94
N PHE A 170 1.34 8.16 22.45
CA PHE A 170 1.16 7.95 21.02
C PHE A 170 0.78 9.22 20.25
N ALA A 171 0.18 10.22 20.91
CA ALA A 171 -0.05 11.53 20.31
C ALA A 171 1.28 12.31 20.07
N LYS A 172 2.38 11.93 20.73
CA LYS A 172 3.70 12.53 20.48
C LYS A 172 4.34 12.00 19.20
N LEU A 173 3.97 10.79 18.76
CA LEU A 173 4.50 10.18 17.53
C LEU A 173 4.04 10.90 16.25
N GLU A 174 2.86 11.53 16.27
CA GLU A 174 2.33 12.34 15.16
C GLU A 174 3.17 13.60 14.86
N LYS A 175 4.01 14.04 15.79
CA LYS A 175 4.75 15.30 15.70
C LYS A 175 6.09 15.20 15.01
N TYR A 176 6.67 14.00 14.89
CA TYR A 176 8.05 13.83 14.41
C TYR A 176 8.24 14.14 12.93
N ASP A 177 7.16 14.20 12.14
CA ASP A 177 7.18 14.53 10.70
C ASP A 177 6.53 15.88 10.37
N LYS A 178 6.23 16.69 11.40
CA LYS A 178 5.57 17.99 11.23
C LYS A 178 6.59 19.05 10.82
N PHE A 179 6.28 19.84 9.79
CA PHE A 179 6.98 21.10 9.56
C PHE A 179 6.86 21.98 10.81
N VAL A 180 7.97 22.52 11.30
CA VAL A 180 7.95 23.49 12.39
C VAL A 180 7.25 24.72 11.83
N LYS A 181 6.09 25.06 12.39
CA LYS A 181 5.37 26.29 12.05
C LYS A 181 6.19 27.51 12.43
#